data_AF-A0A1E1K7J3-F1
#
_entry.id   AF-A0A1E1K7J3-F1
#
_cell.length_a   1.000
_cell.length_b   1.000
_cell.length_c   1.000
_cell.angle_alpha   90.00
_cell.angle_beta   90.00
_cell.angle_gamma   90.00
#
_symmetry.space_group_name_H-M   'P 1'
#
loop_
_entity.id
_entity.type
_entity.pdbx_description
1 polymer ?
#
loop_
_entity_poly.entity_id
_entity_poly.type
_entity_poly.pdbx_seq_one_letter_code
_entity_poly.pdbx_strand_id
1 'polypeptide(L)'
;MVVFADPNANTTTKCEDGWTKSATVDKTPFSYIYCGGGPSGNGFSAFRFKTYDSPGKFELQITHSFSDPNHYPPPYNYVQYFAPATFELDCGSSRNTNRCVRPGPIRGIINQITN
;
A
#
# COMPACT_ATOMS: atom_id res chain seq x y z
N MET A 1 -22.97 -9.89 1.14
CA MET A 1 -21.57 -9.42 1.19
C MET A 1 -20.78 -10.25 0.20
N VAL A 2 -20.51 -9.73 -1.01
CA VAL A 2 -19.76 -10.48 -2.02
C VAL A 2 -18.30 -10.46 -1.61
N VAL A 3 -17.76 -11.64 -1.30
CA VAL A 3 -16.32 -11.81 -1.10
C VAL A 3 -15.72 -11.87 -2.49
N PHE A 4 -15.09 -10.77 -2.91
CA PHE A 4 -14.30 -10.74 -4.14
C PHE A 4 -12.97 -11.45 -3.85
N ALA A 5 -12.73 -12.57 -4.53
CA ALA A 5 -11.50 -13.34 -4.44
C ALA A 5 -10.76 -13.20 -5.77
N ASP A 6 -9.74 -12.33 -5.80
CA ASP A 6 -8.85 -12.20 -6.95
C ASP A 6 -7.62 -13.11 -6.76
N PRO A 7 -7.40 -14.10 -7.64
CA PRO A 7 -6.19 -14.93 -7.62
C PRO A 7 -4.89 -14.12 -7.71
N ASN A 8 -4.92 -12.93 -8.33
CA ASN A 8 -3.76 -12.05 -8.49
C ASN A 8 -3.45 -11.24 -7.21
N ALA A 9 -4.44 -11.07 -6.33
CA ALA A 9 -4.27 -10.44 -5.03
C ALA A 9 -3.60 -11.36 -3.99
N ASN A 10 -3.32 -12.63 -4.31
CA ASN A 10 -2.71 -13.60 -3.39
C ASN A 10 -1.17 -13.52 -3.35
N THR A 11 -0.61 -12.36 -3.72
CA THR A 11 0.84 -12.12 -3.73
C THR A 11 1.28 -11.45 -2.43
N THR A 12 2.35 -11.97 -1.82
CA THR A 12 2.99 -11.31 -0.68
C THR A 12 4.04 -10.35 -1.23
N THR A 13 3.79 -9.05 -1.13
CA THR A 13 4.71 -8.00 -1.61
C THR A 13 5.20 -7.15 -0.44
N LYS A 14 6.51 -6.99 -0.32
CA LYS A 14 7.13 -6.04 0.61
C LYS A 14 7.26 -4.68 -0.07
N CYS A 15 6.77 -3.60 0.56
CA CYS A 15 7.00 -2.23 0.12
C CYS A 15 8.32 -1.70 0.73
N GLU A 16 9.01 -0.77 0.06
CA GLU A 16 10.38 -0.26 0.35
C GLU A 16 10.79 -0.08 1.83
N ASP A 17 12.10 0.09 2.08
CA ASP A 17 12.72 0.12 3.41
C ASP A 17 12.51 1.42 4.23
N GLY A 18 11.53 2.25 3.86
CA GLY A 18 11.07 3.40 4.65
C GLY A 18 11.46 4.77 4.09
N TRP A 19 11.15 5.84 4.83
CA TRP A 19 11.44 7.23 4.46
C TRP A 19 11.99 8.00 5.66
N THR A 20 12.55 9.18 5.41
CA THR A 20 13.09 10.06 6.45
C THR A 20 12.17 11.25 6.70
N LYS A 21 11.87 11.51 7.97
CA LYS A 21 11.18 12.72 8.43
C LYS A 21 11.88 13.28 9.67
N SER A 22 12.23 14.55 9.65
CA SER A 22 12.86 15.32 10.72
C SER A 22 12.30 16.75 10.75
N ALA A 23 12.80 17.59 11.66
CA ALA A 23 12.41 19.00 11.73
C ALA A 23 12.80 19.82 10.48
N THR A 24 13.76 19.35 9.69
CA THR A 24 14.30 20.07 8.52
C THR A 24 14.13 19.32 7.19
N VAL A 25 13.76 18.04 7.23
CA VAL A 25 13.60 17.19 6.04
C VAL A 25 12.31 16.40 6.18
N ASP A 26 11.39 16.54 5.23
CA ASP A 26 10.20 15.67 5.14
C ASP A 26 10.18 14.98 3.76
N LYS A 27 10.47 13.67 3.75
CA LYS A 27 10.36 12.80 2.58
C LYS A 27 9.19 11.83 2.70
N THR A 28 8.16 12.17 3.47
CA THR A 28 6.96 11.34 3.59
C THR A 28 6.31 11.16 2.22
N PRO A 29 6.10 9.90 1.77
CA PRO A 29 5.63 9.67 0.41
C PRO A 29 4.12 9.84 0.28
N PHE A 30 3.70 11.06 -0.04
CA PHE A 30 2.31 11.38 -0.38
C PHE A 30 1.94 11.06 -1.84
N SER A 31 2.95 10.74 -2.65
CA SER A 31 2.82 10.16 -4.00
C SER A 31 2.98 8.64 -3.95
N TYR A 32 2.43 7.94 -4.95
CA TYR A 32 2.53 6.48 -5.02
C TYR A 32 3.99 6.03 -5.17
N ILE A 33 4.40 5.16 -4.26
CA ILE A 33 5.67 4.41 -4.31
C ILE A 33 5.34 2.96 -4.60
N TYR A 34 6.07 2.38 -5.54
CA TYR A 34 5.92 0.97 -5.86
C TYR A 34 6.47 0.08 -4.77
N CYS A 35 5.80 -1.04 -4.56
CA CYS A 35 6.29 -2.12 -3.71
C CYS A 35 7.09 -3.12 -4.55
N GLY A 36 8.04 -3.81 -3.92
CA GLY A 36 8.91 -4.79 -4.60
C GLY A 36 9.79 -4.16 -5.68
N GLY A 37 9.94 -4.87 -6.80
CA GLY A 37 10.79 -4.44 -7.93
C GLY A 37 10.16 -3.42 -8.88
N GLY A 38 9.01 -2.84 -8.52
CA GLY A 38 8.27 -1.94 -9.41
C GLY A 38 7.30 -2.65 -10.36
N PRO A 39 6.82 -1.94 -11.40
CA PRO A 39 5.91 -2.50 -12.38
C PRO A 39 6.49 -3.65 -13.20
N SER A 40 5.66 -4.67 -13.41
CA SER A 40 5.94 -5.79 -14.30
C SER A 40 4.82 -5.92 -15.35
N GLY A 41 5.05 -6.73 -16.39
CA GLY A 41 4.00 -7.04 -17.38
C GLY A 41 2.78 -7.76 -16.80
N ASN A 42 2.84 -8.20 -15.54
CA ASN A 42 1.74 -8.84 -14.84
C ASN A 42 1.03 -7.92 -13.84
N GLY A 43 1.51 -6.69 -13.65
CA GLY A 43 0.97 -5.73 -12.69
C GLY A 43 1.99 -5.20 -11.69
N PHE A 44 1.48 -4.53 -10.67
CA PHE A 44 2.25 -3.91 -9.59
C PHE A 44 1.42 -3.68 -8.33
N SER A 45 2.09 -3.51 -7.20
CA SER A 45 1.46 -2.94 -6.00
C SER A 45 2.15 -1.64 -5.66
N ALA A 46 1.41 -0.66 -5.15
CA ALA A 46 1.95 0.60 -4.69
C ALA A 46 1.19 1.11 -3.48
N PHE A 47 1.78 2.04 -2.76
CA PHE A 47 1.13 2.73 -1.65
C PHE A 47 1.50 4.20 -1.64
N ARG A 48 0.67 5.01 -0.98
CA ARG A 48 1.02 6.38 -0.59
C ARG A 48 0.41 6.70 0.77
N PHE A 49 0.99 7.65 1.48
CA PHE A 49 0.31 8.27 2.61
C PHE A 49 -0.87 9.09 2.11
N LYS A 50 -2.05 8.81 2.66
CA LYS A 50 -3.21 9.69 2.54
C LYS A 50 -3.16 10.73 3.66
N THR A 51 -2.84 10.30 4.87
CA THR A 51 -2.53 11.15 6.03
C THR A 51 -1.35 10.56 6.79
N TYR A 52 -0.54 11.41 7.40
CA TYR A 52 0.55 10.99 8.28
C TYR A 52 0.62 11.93 9.48
N ASP A 53 0.02 11.51 10.59
CA ASP A 53 -0.01 12.33 11.81
C ASP A 53 1.23 12.06 12.65
N SER A 54 1.61 10.79 12.78
CA SER A 54 2.78 10.35 13.53
C SER A 54 3.26 8.96 13.07
N PRO A 55 4.46 8.49 13.48
CA PRO A 55 4.91 7.12 13.18
C PRO A 55 3.94 6.03 13.66
N GLY A 56 3.14 6.31 14.69
CA GLY A 56 2.14 5.38 15.23
C GLY A 56 0.73 5.56 14.68
N LYS A 57 0.46 6.61 13.90
CA LYS A 57 -0.89 6.94 13.43
C LYS A 57 -0.85 7.56 12.04
N PHE A 58 -1.36 6.82 11.05
CA PHE A 58 -1.36 7.24 9.65
C PHE A 58 -2.40 6.48 8.83
N GLU A 59 -2.76 7.03 7.67
CA GLU A 59 -3.57 6.34 6.65
C GLU A 59 -2.75 6.10 5.40
N LEU A 60 -2.80 4.88 4.89
CA LEU A 60 -2.29 4.54 3.57
C LEU A 60 -3.43 4.43 2.57
N GLN A 61 -3.18 4.86 1.35
CA GLN A 61 -3.92 4.39 0.18
C GLN A 61 -3.06 3.33 -0.50
N ILE A 62 -3.50 2.08 -0.41
CA ILE A 62 -2.87 0.93 -1.06
C ILE A 62 -3.52 0.75 -2.43
N THR A 63 -2.72 0.36 -3.42
CA THR A 63 -3.22 -0.01 -4.73
C THR A 63 -2.54 -1.26 -5.25
N HIS A 64 -3.31 -2.05 -6.00
CA HIS A 64 -2.85 -3.24 -6.68
C HIS A 64 -3.37 -3.22 -8.11
N SER A 65 -2.48 -3.36 -9.08
CA SER A 65 -2.82 -3.49 -10.49
C SER A 65 -2.39 -4.87 -10.98
N PHE A 66 -3.20 -5.44 -11.88
CA PHE A 66 -2.95 -6.71 -12.53
C PHE A 66 -3.52 -6.67 -13.95
N SER A 67 -2.99 -7.55 -14.80
CA SER A 67 -3.42 -7.71 -16.20
C SER A 67 -4.58 -8.72 -16.27
N ASP A 68 -5.69 -8.31 -16.88
CA ASP A 68 -6.88 -9.14 -17.13
C ASP A 68 -7.36 -9.02 -18.59
N PRO A 69 -6.61 -9.59 -19.55
CA PRO A 69 -6.94 -9.53 -20.97
C PRO A 69 -8.22 -10.30 -21.33
N ASN A 70 -8.69 -11.18 -20.45
CA ASN A 70 -9.90 -11.99 -20.69
C ASN A 70 -11.17 -11.14 -20.57
N HIS A 71 -11.20 -10.20 -19.62
CA HIS A 71 -12.34 -9.30 -19.42
C HIS A 71 -12.11 -7.92 -20.06
N TYR A 72 -10.86 -7.48 -20.17
CA TYR A 72 -10.49 -6.19 -20.73
C TYR A 72 -9.48 -6.38 -21.88
N PRO A 73 -9.92 -6.39 -23.15
CA PRO A 73 -9.02 -6.67 -24.26
C PRO A 73 -7.98 -5.55 -24.44
N PRO A 74 -6.78 -5.88 -24.98
CA PRO A 74 -5.76 -4.87 -25.30
C PRO A 74 -6.30 -3.71 -26.15
N PRO A 75 -5.76 -2.49 -26.00
CA PRO A 75 -4.51 -2.15 -25.30
C PRO A 75 -4.68 -1.80 -23.80
N TYR A 76 -5.91 -1.73 -23.28
CA TYR A 76 -6.20 -1.34 -21.89
C TYR A 76 -6.67 -2.54 -21.06
N ASN A 77 -5.78 -3.50 -20.86
CA ASN A 77 -6.10 -4.75 -20.19
C ASN A 77 -5.73 -4.77 -18.69
N TYR A 78 -5.39 -3.63 -18.10
CA TYR A 78 -5.02 -3.56 -16.69
C TYR A 78 -6.18 -3.12 -15.84
N VAL A 79 -6.40 -3.84 -14.75
CA VAL A 79 -7.35 -3.44 -13.71
C VAL A 79 -6.53 -2.95 -12.53
N GLN A 80 -7.03 -1.93 -11.84
CA GLN A 80 -6.40 -1.39 -10.65
C GLN A 80 -7.41 -1.22 -9.51
N TYR A 81 -7.07 -1.78 -8.36
CA TYR A 81 -7.81 -1.67 -7.13
C TYR A 81 -7.19 -0.64 -6.21
N PHE A 82 -8.04 0.01 -5.42
CA PHE A 82 -7.65 0.96 -4.40
C PHE A 82 -8.29 0.57 -3.08
N ALA A 83 -7.47 0.51 -2.03
CA ALA A 83 -7.90 0.17 -0.68
C ALA A 83 -7.28 1.15 0.32
N PRO A 84 -8.06 2.05 0.94
CA PRO A 84 -7.58 2.81 2.08
C PRO A 84 -7.40 1.88 3.29
N ALA A 85 -6.38 2.15 4.09
CA ALA A 85 -6.08 1.41 5.30
C ALA A 85 -5.57 2.36 6.38
N THR A 86 -6.24 2.35 7.53
CA THR A 86 -5.86 3.14 8.70
C THR A 86 -4.97 2.29 9.60
N PHE A 87 -3.85 2.88 10.03
CA PHE A 87 -2.87 2.24 10.89
C PHE A 87 -2.80 2.99 12.21
N GLU A 88 -2.98 2.23 13.29
CA GLU A 88 -2.65 2.61 14.65
C GLU A 88 -1.66 1.55 15.16
N LEU A 89 -0.44 1.97 15.51
CA LEU A 89 0.67 1.12 15.91
C LEU A 89 1.05 1.39 17.37
N ASP A 90 1.45 0.33 18.06
CA ASP A 90 2.01 0.44 19.40
C ASP A 90 3.47 0.87 19.31
N CYS A 91 3.75 2.09 19.75
CA CYS A 91 5.08 2.67 19.73
C CYS A 91 5.78 2.50 21.09
N GLY A 92 6.86 1.74 21.10
CA GLY A 92 7.77 1.63 22.23
C GLY A 92 8.99 2.55 22.07
N SER A 93 9.47 3.09 23.19
CA SER A 93 10.70 3.88 23.24
C SER A 93 11.87 3.03 23.73
N SER A 94 12.97 3.03 22.98
CA SER A 94 14.30 2.59 23.42
C SER A 94 15.22 3.81 23.50
N ARG A 95 16.35 3.71 24.22
CA ARG A 95 17.23 4.85 24.57
C ARG A 95 17.49 5.84 23.42
N ASN A 96 17.63 5.36 22.18
CA ASN A 96 17.91 6.19 21.01
C ASN A 96 16.96 5.95 19.82
N THR A 97 15.97 5.06 19.95
CA THR A 97 15.06 4.70 18.85
C THR A 97 13.65 4.46 19.34
N ASN A 98 12.68 5.06 18.68
CA ASN A 98 11.28 4.70 18.83
C ASN A 98 10.93 3.68 17.77
N ARG A 99 10.28 2.59 18.17
CA ARG A 99 9.82 1.55 17.26
C ARG A 99 8.32 1.39 17.40
N CYS A 100 7.61 1.57 16.29
CA CYS A 100 6.18 1.34 16.22
C CYS A 100 5.93 0.02 15.49
N VAL A 101 5.23 -0.90 16.16
CA VAL A 101 4.86 -2.21 15.62
C VAL A 101 3.40 -2.47 15.95
N ARG A 102 2.77 -3.37 15.20
CA ARG A 102 1.41 -3.79 15.50
C ARG A 102 1.28 -5.30 15.44
N PRO A 103 0.50 -5.91 16.35
CA PRO A 103 0.15 -7.32 16.22
C PRO A 103 -0.79 -7.55 15.03
N GLY A 104 -0.44 -8.48 14.16
CA GLY A 104 -1.32 -9.04 13.12
C GLY A 104 -1.55 -8.16 11.87
N PRO A 105 -2.18 -8.74 10.83
CA PRO A 105 -2.36 -8.10 9.52
C PRO A 105 -3.49 -7.06 9.48
N ILE A 106 -3.37 -6.05 8.61
CA ILE A 106 -4.47 -5.13 8.27
C ILE A 106 -5.22 -5.68 7.08
N ARG A 107 -6.56 -5.63 7.17
CA ARG A 107 -7.42 -5.86 6.03
C ARG A 107 -7.78 -4.52 5.40
N GLY A 108 -7.20 -4.22 4.25
CA GLY A 108 -7.70 -3.16 3.38
C GLY A 108 -8.99 -3.62 2.69
N ILE A 109 -9.98 -2.74 2.59
CA ILE A 109 -11.20 -3.00 1.84
C ILE A 109 -11.10 -2.23 0.52
N ILE A 110 -11.24 -2.93 -0.60
CA ILE A 110 -11.29 -2.30 -1.92
C ILE A 110 -12.54 -1.43 -1.97
N ASN A 111 -12.34 -0.13 -2.20
CA ASN A 111 -13.45 0.83 -2.29
C ASN A 111 -13.55 1.50 -3.67
N GLN A 112 -12.54 1.30 -4.52
CA GLN A 112 -12.52 1.80 -5.89
C GLN A 112 -11.77 0.82 -6.78
N ILE A 113 -12.27 0.70 -8.01
CA ILE A 113 -11.73 -0.12 -9.09
C ILE A 113 -11.67 0.75 -10.34
N THR A 114 -10.60 0.66 -11.11
CA THR A 114 -10.45 1.30 -12.43
C THR A 114 -9.89 0.30 -13.44
N ASN A 115 -10.17 0.54 -14.72
CA ASN A 115 -9.54 -0.08 -15.88
C ASN A 115 -9.14 1.03 -16.86
#